data_AF-A0AAU3SDM9-F1
#
_entry.id   AF-A0AAU3SDM9-F1
#
_cell.length_a   1.000
_cell.length_b   1.000
_cell.length_c   1.000
_cell.angle_alpha   90.00
_cell.angle_beta   90.00
_cell.angle_gamma   90.00
#
_symmetry.space_group_name_H-M   'P 1'
#
loop_
_entity.id
_entity.type
_entity.pdbx_description
1 polymer ?
#
loop_
_entity_poly.entity_id
_entity_poly.type
_entity_poly.pdbx_seq_one_letter_code
_entity_poly.pdbx_strand_id
1 'polypeptide(L)'
;MEARGQSAASLYAAALREGLAVFITAGGTQRDIARALNVAPATLSRYLKGERVAPREFLASLRDYLDQQGKPWTPEEYENLDALCGHAHAASGSPAVELAQLREELARLRGEQEQAQQVAEERLNGLEARAARLTDQLEEALERAQAAEARVAEQDESLRHAQDYIHLAEAELAQQREQARQLQQEVGVLREQNRRLAEEQHRVPGTSTQDTNFEATLAARHHRQERIAQEEVRLARERSRAGLGDGSRDRQQSYEGFGRFTAPPLGPAPKAARYSPVLDTLVGLVLTAVICVLGTAFAAGLQASPGPSVWKLVLAAVIGLFVSAMCYGHVFVLAEKYVKNRWAPDVLEGFVGIGGPLLLAASVITPFILDTDGLGHWLADIVGLL
;
A
#
# COMPACT_ATOMS: atom_id res chain seq x y z
N MET A 1 21.12 -68.40 -31.47
CA MET A 1 20.11 -67.42 -31.90
C MET A 1 18.74 -67.72 -31.27
N GLU A 2 18.71 -67.86 -29.94
CA GLU A 2 17.46 -67.89 -29.14
C GLU A 2 17.74 -67.24 -27.77
N ALA A 3 18.27 -66.01 -27.79
CA ALA A 3 18.05 -65.10 -26.66
C ALA A 3 16.60 -64.62 -26.77
N ARG A 4 15.64 -65.55 -26.62
CA ARG A 4 14.21 -65.24 -26.56
C ARG A 4 14.05 -64.25 -25.41
N GLY A 5 13.54 -63.07 -25.74
CA GLY A 5 13.43 -61.93 -24.84
C GLY A 5 12.97 -62.36 -23.45
N GLN A 6 13.83 -62.16 -22.46
CA GLN A 6 13.43 -62.27 -21.07
C GLN A 6 12.28 -61.28 -20.88
N SER A 7 11.09 -61.80 -20.58
CA SER A 7 9.92 -60.94 -20.32
C SER A 7 10.26 -60.00 -19.15
N ALA A 8 9.76 -58.78 -19.18
CA ALA A 8 9.98 -57.81 -18.10
C ALA A 8 9.56 -58.39 -16.72
N ALA A 9 8.54 -59.25 -16.68
CA ALA A 9 8.12 -59.98 -15.49
C ALA A 9 9.20 -60.95 -14.96
N SER A 10 9.98 -61.59 -15.85
CA SER A 10 11.06 -62.50 -15.45
C SER A 10 12.29 -61.76 -14.89
N LEU A 11 12.61 -60.57 -15.42
CA LEU A 11 13.65 -59.69 -14.88
C LEU A 11 13.28 -59.19 -13.48
N TYR A 12 12.05 -58.72 -13.31
CA TYR A 12 11.50 -58.34 -12.01
C TYR A 12 11.56 -59.49 -11.00
N ALA A 13 11.11 -60.69 -11.39
CA ALA A 13 11.14 -61.85 -10.51
C ALA A 13 12.55 -62.28 -10.11
N ALA A 14 13.53 -62.13 -11.02
CA ALA A 14 14.93 -62.40 -10.72
C ALA A 14 15.47 -61.43 -9.66
N ALA A 15 15.27 -60.13 -9.86
CA ALA A 15 15.66 -59.10 -8.88
C ALA A 15 14.95 -59.29 -7.53
N LEU A 16 13.66 -59.65 -7.54
CA LEU A 16 12.91 -59.90 -6.30
C LEU A 16 13.47 -61.10 -5.52
N ARG A 17 13.89 -62.17 -6.22
CA ARG A 17 14.55 -63.32 -5.58
C ARG A 17 15.90 -62.94 -4.99
N GLU A 18 16.66 -62.10 -5.69
CA GLU A 18 17.96 -61.58 -5.22
C GLU A 18 17.77 -60.74 -3.95
N GLY A 19 16.86 -59.77 -3.96
CA GLY A 19 16.56 -58.94 -2.78
C GLY A 19 16.05 -59.76 -1.58
N LEU A 20 15.38 -60.90 -1.81
CA LEU A 20 14.95 -61.81 -0.75
C LEU A 20 16.00 -62.83 -0.33
N ALA A 21 17.09 -62.99 -1.09
CA ALA A 21 18.10 -64.01 -0.81
C ALA A 21 18.74 -63.79 0.57
N VAL A 22 19.03 -62.54 0.93
CA VAL A 22 19.59 -62.17 2.24
C VAL A 22 18.66 -62.56 3.40
N PHE A 23 17.35 -62.39 3.22
CA PHE A 23 16.39 -62.80 4.24
C PHE A 23 16.34 -64.32 4.40
N ILE A 24 16.32 -65.05 3.28
CA ILE A 24 16.21 -66.51 3.24
C ILE A 24 17.48 -67.19 3.78
N THR A 25 18.67 -66.69 3.43
CA THR A 25 19.95 -67.25 3.93
C THR A 25 20.09 -67.11 5.43
N ALA A 26 19.51 -66.06 6.02
CA ALA A 26 19.45 -65.85 7.45
C ALA A 26 18.23 -66.52 8.12
N GLY A 27 17.74 -67.63 7.55
CA GLY A 27 16.77 -68.55 8.16
C GLY A 27 15.29 -68.21 7.95
N GLY A 28 14.97 -67.13 7.25
CA GLY A 28 13.60 -66.76 6.96
C GLY A 28 12.96 -67.65 5.89
N THR A 29 11.66 -67.94 5.99
CA THR A 29 10.95 -68.75 5.00
C THR A 29 10.03 -67.90 4.09
N GLN A 30 9.79 -68.37 2.87
CA GLN A 30 8.77 -67.78 1.99
C GLN A 30 7.38 -67.77 2.63
N ARG A 31 7.09 -68.72 3.53
CA ARG A 31 5.82 -68.80 4.25
C ARG A 31 5.69 -67.66 5.26
N ASP A 32 6.79 -67.24 5.88
CA ASP A 32 6.80 -66.13 6.83
C ASP A 32 6.51 -64.81 6.11
N ILE A 33 7.16 -64.58 4.96
CA ILE A 33 6.88 -63.42 4.09
C ILE A 33 5.42 -63.42 3.64
N ALA A 34 4.94 -64.55 3.10
CA ALA A 34 3.55 -64.67 2.65
C ALA A 34 2.55 -64.39 3.77
N ARG A 35 2.82 -64.89 4.99
CA ARG A 35 1.99 -64.62 6.17
C ARG A 35 2.03 -63.15 6.59
N ALA A 36 3.20 -62.54 6.66
CA ALA A 36 3.37 -61.16 7.09
C ALA A 36 2.66 -60.17 6.15
N LEU A 37 2.70 -60.46 4.85
CA LEU A 37 2.09 -59.62 3.82
C LEU A 37 0.63 -59.97 3.53
N ASN A 38 0.04 -60.93 4.26
CA ASN A 38 -1.32 -61.45 4.03
C ASN A 38 -1.55 -61.93 2.59
N VAL A 39 -0.54 -62.53 1.95
CA VAL A 39 -0.60 -63.07 0.59
C VAL A 39 -0.59 -64.60 0.65
N ALA A 40 -1.41 -65.26 -0.18
CA ALA A 40 -1.36 -66.73 -0.27
C ALA A 40 0.06 -67.20 -0.72
N PRO A 41 0.66 -68.24 -0.09
CA PRO A 41 2.00 -68.70 -0.44
C PRO A 41 2.16 -69.07 -1.93
N ALA A 42 1.11 -69.60 -2.55
CA ALA A 42 1.09 -69.89 -3.98
C ALA A 42 1.23 -68.61 -4.83
N THR A 43 0.61 -67.51 -4.41
CA THR A 43 0.71 -66.21 -5.08
C THR A 43 2.12 -65.64 -4.97
N LEU A 44 2.75 -65.71 -3.79
CA LEU A 44 4.15 -65.30 -3.62
C LEU A 44 5.07 -66.14 -4.52
N SER A 45 4.85 -67.45 -4.59
CA SER A 45 5.62 -68.32 -5.49
C SER A 45 5.47 -67.90 -6.96
N ARG A 46 4.27 -67.52 -7.40
CA ARG A 46 4.04 -66.99 -8.76
C ARG A 46 4.78 -65.67 -9.02
N TYR A 47 4.85 -64.78 -8.04
CA TYR A 47 5.67 -63.55 -8.13
C TYR A 47 7.15 -63.87 -8.29
N LEU A 48 7.68 -64.77 -7.44
CA LEU A 48 9.08 -65.17 -7.49
C LEU A 48 9.46 -65.95 -8.75
N LYS A 49 8.50 -66.56 -9.44
CA LYS A 49 8.73 -67.23 -10.73
C LYS A 49 8.59 -66.31 -11.95
N GLY A 50 8.02 -65.11 -11.77
CA GLY A 50 7.69 -64.21 -12.87
C GLY A 50 6.45 -64.63 -13.65
N GLU A 51 5.64 -65.54 -13.12
CA GLU A 51 4.34 -65.94 -13.69
C GLU A 51 3.28 -64.85 -13.48
N ARG A 52 3.46 -63.99 -12.48
CA ARG A 52 2.61 -62.84 -12.17
C ARG A 52 3.47 -61.69 -11.66
N VAL A 53 3.14 -60.45 -12.03
CA VAL A 53 3.77 -59.26 -11.45
C VAL A 53 3.04 -58.88 -10.16
N ALA A 54 3.79 -58.60 -9.10
CA ALA A 54 3.19 -58.20 -7.82
C ALA A 54 2.64 -56.77 -7.88
N PRO A 55 1.52 -56.45 -7.21
CA PRO A 55 1.08 -55.06 -7.05
C PRO A 55 2.17 -54.19 -6.42
N ARG A 56 2.25 -52.89 -6.74
CA ARG A 56 3.25 -51.99 -6.12
C ARG A 56 3.19 -51.95 -4.59
N GLU A 57 1.97 -51.96 -4.04
CA GLU A 57 1.71 -52.03 -2.60
C GLU A 57 2.39 -53.24 -1.92
N PHE A 58 2.58 -54.34 -2.66
CA PHE A 58 3.30 -55.51 -2.16
C PHE A 58 4.78 -55.20 -1.92
N LEU A 59 5.44 -54.44 -2.81
CA LEU A 59 6.85 -54.06 -2.63
C LEU A 59 7.04 -53.13 -1.43
N ALA A 60 6.15 -52.15 -1.27
CA ALA A 60 6.17 -51.26 -0.11
C ALA A 60 6.00 -52.05 1.20
N SER A 61 4.97 -52.91 1.26
CA SER A 61 4.72 -53.75 2.44
C SER A 61 5.87 -54.73 2.72
N LEU A 62 6.49 -55.26 1.66
CA LEU A 62 7.65 -56.16 1.78
C LEU A 62 8.88 -55.42 2.32
N ARG A 63 9.12 -54.19 1.86
CA ARG A 63 10.18 -53.33 2.40
C ARG A 63 9.97 -53.06 3.88
N ASP A 64 8.77 -52.66 4.29
CA ASP A 64 8.45 -52.39 5.69
C ASP A 64 8.65 -53.64 6.56
N TYR A 65 8.23 -54.80 6.06
CA TYR A 65 8.46 -56.06 6.75
C TYR A 65 9.95 -56.39 6.89
N LEU A 66 10.74 -56.23 5.83
CA LEU A 66 12.18 -56.51 5.88
C LEU A 66 12.93 -55.55 6.80
N ASP A 67 12.53 -54.28 6.84
CA ASP A 67 13.05 -53.28 7.78
C ASP A 67 12.77 -53.70 9.24
N GLN A 68 11.54 -54.13 9.54
CA GLN A 68 11.18 -54.67 10.86
C GLN A 68 11.99 -55.92 11.25
N GLN A 69 12.42 -56.72 10.28
CA GLN A 69 13.27 -57.90 10.51
C GLN A 69 14.77 -57.56 10.60
N GLY A 70 15.13 -56.27 10.60
CA GLY A 70 16.51 -55.80 10.69
C GLY A 70 17.34 -56.06 9.43
N LYS A 71 16.68 -56.24 8.29
CA LYS A 71 17.31 -56.49 6.98
C LYS A 71 16.75 -55.54 5.92
N PRO A 72 16.86 -54.21 6.11
CA PRO A 72 16.32 -53.26 5.15
C PRO A 72 16.99 -53.41 3.79
N TRP A 73 16.20 -53.30 2.74
CA TRP A 73 16.76 -53.05 1.41
C TRP A 73 17.41 -51.68 1.38
N THR A 74 18.49 -51.57 0.63
CA THR A 74 19.06 -50.26 0.31
C THR A 74 18.06 -49.46 -0.56
N PRO A 75 18.10 -48.12 -0.50
CA PRO A 75 17.25 -47.29 -1.36
C PRO A 75 17.41 -47.63 -2.85
N GLU A 76 18.63 -47.91 -3.28
CA GLU A 76 18.95 -48.28 -4.67
C GLU A 76 18.31 -49.61 -5.10
N GLU A 77 18.37 -50.63 -4.24
CA GLU A 77 17.71 -51.93 -4.51
C GLU A 77 16.19 -51.77 -4.62
N TYR A 78 15.59 -50.96 -3.74
CA TYR A 78 14.16 -50.70 -3.76
C TYR A 78 13.73 -49.93 -5.01
N GLU A 79 14.46 -48.87 -5.37
CA GLU A 79 14.21 -48.08 -6.59
C GLU A 79 14.33 -48.94 -7.85
N ASN A 80 15.37 -49.79 -7.92
CA ASN A 80 15.53 -50.72 -9.04
C ASN A 80 14.38 -51.74 -9.11
N LEU A 81 13.97 -52.31 -7.98
CA LEU A 81 12.83 -53.23 -7.93
C LEU A 81 11.51 -52.57 -8.32
N ASP A 82 11.26 -51.33 -7.87
CA ASP A 82 10.06 -50.58 -8.23
C ASP A 82 10.05 -50.20 -9.72
N ALA A 83 11.18 -49.78 -10.28
CA ALA A 83 11.33 -49.53 -11.70
C ALA A 83 11.07 -50.79 -12.54
N LEU A 84 11.67 -51.93 -12.16
CA LEU A 84 11.43 -53.22 -12.83
C LEU A 84 9.98 -53.69 -12.70
N CYS A 85 9.34 -53.44 -11.55
CA CYS A 85 7.92 -53.71 -11.34
C CYS A 85 7.06 -52.86 -12.28
N GLY A 86 7.36 -51.56 -12.41
CA GLY A 86 6.70 -50.64 -13.34
C GLY A 86 6.84 -51.10 -14.80
N HIS A 87 8.05 -51.49 -15.22
CA HIS A 87 8.28 -52.02 -16.57
C HIS A 87 7.52 -53.33 -16.82
N ALA A 88 7.48 -54.23 -15.83
CA ALA A 88 6.74 -55.49 -15.93
C ALA A 88 5.23 -55.27 -16.02
N HIS A 89 4.70 -54.31 -15.28
CA HIS A 89 3.30 -53.88 -15.33
C HIS A 89 2.92 -53.26 -16.67
N ALA A 90 3.73 -52.32 -17.17
CA ALA A 90 3.53 -51.70 -18.48
C ALA A 90 3.54 -52.73 -19.62
N ALA A 91 4.46 -53.72 -19.55
CA ALA A 91 4.55 -54.79 -20.55
C ALA A 91 3.40 -55.81 -20.47
N SER A 92 2.69 -55.91 -19.34
CA SER A 92 1.64 -56.91 -19.13
C SER A 92 0.32 -56.58 -19.84
N GLY A 93 0.09 -55.33 -20.26
CA GLY A 93 -1.13 -54.89 -20.95
C GLY A 93 -2.43 -55.22 -20.20
N SER A 94 -2.38 -55.40 -18.87
CA SER A 94 -3.53 -55.82 -18.07
C SER A 94 -4.37 -54.60 -17.65
N PRO A 95 -5.68 -54.57 -17.96
CA PRO A 95 -6.55 -53.45 -17.58
C PRO A 95 -6.61 -53.19 -16.06
N ALA A 96 -6.41 -54.22 -15.24
CA ALA A 96 -6.41 -54.09 -13.78
C ALA A 96 -5.18 -53.33 -13.27
N VAL A 97 -4.05 -53.45 -13.97
CA VAL A 97 -2.79 -52.78 -13.65
C VAL A 97 -2.85 -51.32 -14.07
N GLU A 98 -3.36 -51.05 -15.27
CA GLU A 98 -3.58 -49.69 -15.77
C GLU A 98 -4.53 -48.90 -14.86
N LEU A 99 -5.60 -49.53 -14.39
CA LEU A 99 -6.53 -48.91 -13.43
C LEU A 99 -5.87 -48.64 -12.07
N ALA A 100 -5.00 -49.53 -11.59
CA ALA A 100 -4.25 -49.29 -10.35
C ALA A 100 -3.27 -48.11 -10.51
N GLN A 101 -2.57 -48.02 -11.64
CA GLN A 101 -1.68 -46.90 -11.95
C GLN A 101 -2.45 -45.58 -12.03
N LEU A 102 -3.57 -45.53 -12.74
CA LEU A 102 -4.40 -44.33 -12.83
C LEU A 102 -4.93 -43.90 -11.45
N ARG A 103 -5.25 -44.83 -10.56
CA ARG A 103 -5.65 -44.51 -9.17
C ARG A 103 -4.50 -43.91 -8.37
N GLU A 104 -3.30 -44.44 -8.52
CA GLU A 104 -2.08 -43.91 -7.88
C GLU A 104 -1.77 -42.49 -8.40
N GLU A 105 -1.83 -42.28 -9.71
CA GLU A 105 -1.62 -40.96 -10.32
C GLU A 105 -2.68 -39.95 -9.88
N LEU A 106 -3.96 -40.35 -9.80
CA LEU A 106 -5.02 -39.51 -9.27
C LEU A 106 -4.82 -39.18 -7.78
N ALA A 107 -4.36 -40.14 -6.97
CA ALA A 107 -4.05 -39.89 -5.57
C ALA A 107 -2.87 -38.92 -5.42
N ARG A 108 -1.82 -39.08 -6.23
CA ARG A 108 -0.67 -38.17 -6.27
C ARG A 108 -1.08 -36.76 -6.68
N LEU A 109 -1.82 -36.62 -7.78
CA LEU A 109 -2.30 -35.31 -8.27
C LEU A 109 -3.22 -34.62 -7.27
N ARG A 110 -4.06 -35.37 -6.54
CA ARG A 110 -4.87 -34.81 -5.45
C ARG A 110 -4.01 -34.30 -4.30
N GLY A 111 -2.99 -35.06 -3.90
CA GLY A 111 -2.04 -34.62 -2.87
C GLY A 111 -1.28 -33.36 -3.29
N GLU A 112 -0.83 -33.28 -4.55
CA GLU A 112 -0.18 -32.09 -5.12
C GLU A 112 -1.14 -30.89 -5.15
N GLN A 113 -2.41 -31.10 -5.53
CA GLN A 113 -3.44 -30.07 -5.54
C GLN A 113 -3.74 -29.54 -4.14
N GLU A 114 -3.90 -30.42 -3.15
CA GLU A 114 -4.12 -30.04 -1.75
C GLU A 114 -2.95 -29.24 -1.19
N GLN A 115 -1.71 -29.65 -1.48
CA GLN A 115 -0.51 -28.90 -1.08
C GLN A 115 -0.45 -27.52 -1.76
N ALA A 116 -0.72 -27.46 -3.06
CA ALA A 116 -0.75 -26.19 -3.78
C ALA A 116 -1.84 -25.26 -3.24
N GLN A 117 -3.00 -25.81 -2.88
CA GLN A 117 -4.11 -25.07 -2.26
C GLN A 117 -3.71 -24.52 -0.89
N GLN A 118 -3.07 -25.33 -0.04
CA GLN A 118 -2.57 -24.88 1.27
C GLN A 118 -1.58 -23.72 1.13
N VAL A 119 -0.61 -23.83 0.20
CA VAL A 119 0.36 -22.75 -0.06
C VAL A 119 -0.34 -21.49 -0.59
N ALA A 120 -1.37 -21.64 -1.44
CA ALA A 120 -2.14 -20.51 -1.95
C ALA A 120 -2.93 -19.82 -0.83
N GLU A 121 -3.59 -20.58 0.05
CA GLU A 121 -4.34 -20.07 1.20
C GLU A 121 -3.41 -19.35 2.19
N GLU A 122 -2.24 -19.91 2.49
CA GLU A 122 -1.23 -19.25 3.33
C GLU A 122 -0.75 -17.92 2.74
N ARG A 123 -0.50 -17.88 1.43
CA ARG A 123 -0.12 -16.64 0.73
C ARG A 123 -1.23 -15.61 0.75
N LEU A 124 -2.47 -16.03 0.54
CA LEU A 124 -3.64 -15.16 0.57
C LEU A 124 -3.83 -14.54 1.96
N ASN A 125 -3.80 -15.37 3.02
CA ASN A 125 -3.85 -14.90 4.41
C ASN A 125 -2.69 -13.93 4.72
N GLY A 126 -1.50 -14.19 4.20
CA GLY A 126 -0.34 -13.29 4.33
C GLY A 126 -0.52 -11.94 3.63
N LEU A 127 -1.18 -11.90 2.48
CA LEU A 127 -1.50 -10.66 1.77
C LEU A 127 -2.61 -9.88 2.45
N GLU A 128 -3.66 -10.55 2.94
CA GLU A 128 -4.75 -9.92 3.70
C GLU A 128 -4.22 -9.27 4.98
N ALA A 129 -3.35 -9.95 5.73
CA ALA A 129 -2.73 -9.37 6.91
C ALA A 129 -1.86 -8.13 6.60
N ARG A 130 -1.20 -8.09 5.44
CA ARG A 130 -0.44 -6.91 4.99
C ARG A 130 -1.37 -5.76 4.58
N ALA A 131 -2.47 -6.05 3.90
CA ALA A 131 -3.47 -5.06 3.52
C ALA A 131 -4.12 -4.41 4.76
N ALA A 132 -4.46 -5.21 5.77
CA ALA A 132 -4.96 -4.71 7.05
C ALA A 132 -3.97 -3.76 7.72
N ARG A 133 -2.71 -4.17 7.87
CA ARG A 133 -1.66 -3.31 8.45
C ARG A 133 -1.45 -1.99 7.70
N LEU A 134 -1.48 -2.02 6.37
CA LEU A 134 -1.36 -0.81 5.56
C LEU A 134 -2.56 0.13 5.74
N THR A 135 -3.74 -0.44 5.96
CA THR A 135 -4.96 0.33 6.26
C THR A 135 -4.82 1.04 7.60
N ASP A 136 -4.40 0.31 8.66
CA ASP A 136 -4.16 0.89 9.98
C ASP A 136 -3.09 2.01 9.94
N GLN A 137 -2.00 1.79 9.18
CA GLN A 137 -0.95 2.80 8.99
C GLN A 137 -1.44 4.05 8.27
N LEU A 138 -2.36 3.88 7.31
CA LEU A 138 -2.94 5.00 6.57
C LEU A 138 -3.90 5.80 7.46
N GLU A 139 -4.69 5.12 8.28
CA GLU A 139 -5.57 5.76 9.27
C GLU A 139 -4.75 6.57 10.28
N GLU A 140 -3.70 5.98 10.87
CA GLU A 140 -2.80 6.68 11.80
C GLU A 140 -2.10 7.88 11.12
N ALA A 141 -1.72 7.75 9.85
CA ALA A 141 -1.13 8.84 9.09
C ALA A 141 -2.11 9.98 8.83
N LEU A 142 -3.39 9.67 8.57
CA LEU A 142 -4.44 10.67 8.40
C LEU A 142 -4.73 11.38 9.73
N GLU A 143 -4.82 10.66 10.84
CA GLU A 143 -4.98 11.27 12.16
C GLU A 143 -3.82 12.21 12.51
N ARG A 144 -2.57 11.79 12.23
CA ARG A 144 -1.38 12.63 12.40
C ARG A 144 -1.41 13.87 11.52
N ALA A 145 -1.87 13.75 10.28
CA ALA A 145 -2.02 14.87 9.36
C ALA A 145 -3.08 15.87 9.87
N GLN A 146 -4.25 15.40 10.28
CA GLN A 146 -5.32 16.23 10.84
C GLN A 146 -4.87 16.95 12.12
N ALA A 147 -4.16 16.26 13.01
CA ALA A 147 -3.61 16.87 14.22
C ALA A 147 -2.56 17.95 13.89
N ALA A 148 -1.75 17.75 12.85
CA ALA A 148 -0.80 18.76 12.38
C ALA A 148 -1.51 19.97 11.76
N GLU A 149 -2.55 19.75 10.95
CA GLU A 149 -3.38 20.82 10.38
C GLU A 149 -4.06 21.65 11.48
N ALA A 150 -4.60 21.02 12.52
CA ALA A 150 -5.19 21.71 13.66
C ALA A 150 -4.18 22.62 14.38
N ARG A 151 -2.94 22.15 14.57
CA ARG A 151 -1.85 22.96 15.16
C ARG A 151 -1.46 24.14 14.29
N VAL A 152 -1.44 23.97 12.96
CA VAL A 152 -1.15 25.06 12.02
C VAL A 152 -2.27 26.11 12.09
N ALA A 153 -3.53 25.69 12.15
CA ALA A 153 -4.67 26.60 12.30
C ALA A 153 -4.59 27.40 13.61
N GLU A 154 -4.23 26.77 14.73
CA GLU A 154 -4.02 27.44 16.01
C GLU A 154 -2.85 28.46 15.95
N GLN A 155 -1.76 28.10 15.29
CA GLN A 155 -0.63 29.02 15.07
C GLN A 155 -1.03 30.22 14.21
N ASP A 156 -1.79 29.99 13.13
CA ASP A 156 -2.27 31.05 12.25
C ASP A 156 -3.21 32.02 13.01
N GLU A 157 -4.07 31.51 13.88
CA GLU A 157 -4.93 32.33 14.75
C GLU A 157 -4.09 33.14 15.75
N SER A 158 -3.10 32.52 16.39
CA SER A 158 -2.16 33.23 17.29
C SER A 158 -1.37 34.31 16.56
N LEU A 159 -0.97 34.09 15.30
CA LEU A 159 -0.27 35.08 14.49
C LEU A 159 -1.18 36.26 14.13
N ARG A 160 -2.46 36.02 13.82
CA ARG A 160 -3.44 37.09 13.60
C ARG A 160 -3.61 37.95 14.84
N HIS A 161 -3.79 37.34 16.02
CA HIS A 161 -3.86 38.09 17.27
C HIS A 161 -2.60 38.91 17.56
N ALA A 162 -1.41 38.38 17.27
CA ALA A 162 -0.17 39.12 17.40
C ALA A 162 -0.09 40.31 16.43
N GLN A 163 -0.56 40.15 15.19
CA GLN A 163 -0.64 41.24 14.21
C GLN A 163 -1.61 42.34 14.65
N ASP A 164 -2.79 41.97 15.14
CA ASP A 164 -3.78 42.93 15.66
C ASP A 164 -3.21 43.73 16.83
N TYR A 165 -2.49 43.06 17.75
CA TYR A 165 -1.82 43.72 18.86
C TYR A 165 -0.73 44.69 18.40
N ILE A 166 0.07 44.31 17.38
CA ILE A 166 1.08 45.20 16.79
C ILE A 166 0.41 46.45 16.23
N HIS A 167 -0.68 46.31 15.47
CA HIS A 167 -1.40 47.46 14.92
C HIS A 167 -2.00 48.37 16.00
N LEU A 168 -2.53 47.80 17.09
CA LEU A 168 -3.00 48.58 18.23
C LEU A 168 -1.84 49.36 18.88
N ALA A 169 -0.71 48.70 19.13
CA ALA A 169 0.46 49.33 19.72
C ALA A 169 1.05 50.43 18.82
N GLU A 170 1.04 50.23 17.49
CA GLU A 170 1.45 51.24 16.51
C GLU A 170 0.53 52.46 16.54
N ALA A 171 -0.79 52.26 16.65
CA ALA A 171 -1.77 53.33 16.77
C ALA A 171 -1.60 54.12 18.07
N GLU A 172 -1.40 53.43 19.21
CA GLU A 172 -1.11 54.07 20.50
C GLU A 172 0.20 54.87 20.45
N LEU A 173 1.26 54.32 19.86
CA LEU A 173 2.53 55.03 19.69
C LEU A 173 2.38 56.27 18.80
N ALA A 174 1.57 56.20 17.73
CA ALA A 174 1.27 57.35 16.89
C ALA A 174 0.51 58.44 17.67
N GLN A 175 -0.47 58.05 18.48
CA GLN A 175 -1.22 58.97 19.34
C GLN A 175 -0.31 59.63 20.38
N GLN A 176 0.56 58.87 21.05
CA GLN A 176 1.52 59.41 22.03
C GLN A 176 2.50 60.40 21.39
N ARG A 177 2.98 60.11 20.17
CA ARG A 177 3.85 61.03 19.41
C ARG A 177 3.14 62.34 19.08
N GLU A 178 1.86 62.28 18.71
CA GLU A 178 1.08 63.48 18.41
C GLU A 178 0.80 64.31 19.67
N GLN A 179 0.44 63.67 20.78
CA GLN A 179 0.32 64.34 22.09
C GLN A 179 1.64 65.00 22.51
N ALA A 180 2.78 64.33 22.31
CA ALA A 180 4.08 64.91 22.61
C ALA A 180 4.38 66.16 21.75
N ARG A 181 3.97 66.17 20.47
CA ARG A 181 4.09 67.36 19.61
C ARG A 181 3.20 68.50 20.09
N GLN A 182 1.95 68.22 20.45
CA GLN A 182 1.03 69.23 20.99
C GLN A 182 1.58 69.85 22.27
N LEU A 183 2.03 69.03 23.23
CA LEU A 183 2.66 69.50 24.46
C LEU A 183 3.93 70.32 24.18
N GLN A 184 4.76 69.94 23.21
CA GLN A 184 5.93 70.72 22.80
C GLN A 184 5.54 72.11 22.24
N GLN A 185 4.46 72.18 21.45
CA GLN A 185 3.94 73.45 20.94
C GLN A 185 3.40 74.33 22.08
N GLU A 186 2.60 73.76 22.99
CA GLU A 186 2.09 74.46 24.17
C GLU A 186 3.21 75.02 25.05
N VAL A 187 4.23 74.20 25.33
CA VAL A 187 5.43 74.64 26.08
C VAL A 187 6.15 75.76 25.34
N GLY A 188 6.23 75.70 24.01
CA GLY A 188 6.78 76.78 23.18
C GLY A 188 6.03 78.09 23.35
N VAL A 189 4.69 78.05 23.28
CA VAL A 189 3.83 79.23 23.47
C VAL A 189 3.96 79.79 24.89
N LEU A 190 3.94 78.94 25.92
CA LEU A 190 4.07 79.36 27.31
C LEU A 190 5.43 80.00 27.61
N ARG A 191 6.51 79.50 27.00
CA ARG A 191 7.84 80.13 27.09
C ARG A 191 7.87 81.51 26.45
N GLU A 192 7.25 81.67 25.28
CA GLU A 192 7.15 82.95 24.60
C GLU A 192 6.31 83.97 25.39
N GLN A 193 5.19 83.53 25.98
CA GLN A 193 4.38 84.37 26.86
C GLN A 193 5.15 84.80 28.11
N ASN A 194 5.85 83.88 28.77
CA ASN A 194 6.71 84.22 29.91
C ASN A 194 7.81 85.23 29.53
N ARG A 195 8.41 85.08 28.34
CA ARG A 195 9.40 86.03 27.83
C ARG A 195 8.81 87.43 27.68
N ARG A 196 7.63 87.56 27.05
CA ARG A 196 6.94 88.85 26.89
C ARG A 196 6.57 89.48 28.23
N LEU A 197 6.05 88.70 29.17
CA LEU A 197 5.74 89.19 30.52
C LEU A 197 6.98 89.70 31.26
N ALA A 198 8.13 89.02 31.12
CA ALA A 198 9.39 89.45 31.69
C ALA A 198 9.88 90.77 31.06
N GLU A 199 9.75 90.92 29.74
CA GLU A 199 10.08 92.16 29.01
C GLU A 199 9.14 93.32 29.39
N GLU A 200 7.84 93.05 29.60
CA GLU A 200 6.85 94.04 30.04
C GLU A 200 7.08 94.49 31.49
N GLN A 201 7.44 93.58 32.40
CA GLN A 201 7.82 93.93 33.77
C GLN A 201 9.04 94.86 33.80
N HIS A 202 10.01 94.69 32.90
CA HIS A 202 11.16 95.60 32.79
C HIS A 202 10.78 97.01 32.31
N ARG A 203 9.60 97.22 31.72
CA ARG A 203 9.14 98.52 31.21
C ARG A 203 8.37 99.38 32.22
N VAL A 204 7.97 98.83 33.36
CA VAL A 204 7.27 99.59 34.42
C VAL A 204 8.26 99.87 35.55
N PRO A 205 8.84 101.09 35.66
CA PRO A 205 9.70 101.43 36.78
C PRO A 205 8.84 101.71 38.01
N GLY A 206 8.53 100.65 38.75
CA GLY A 206 7.85 100.70 40.04
C GLY A 206 8.54 99.74 41.00
N THR A 207 9.10 100.28 42.08
CA THR A 207 9.79 99.58 43.17
C THR A 207 9.00 98.37 43.66
N SER A 208 9.46 97.16 43.29
CA SER A 208 8.93 95.90 43.80
C SER A 208 9.86 95.32 44.86
N THR A 209 9.33 95.13 46.06
CA THR A 209 10.01 94.61 47.26
C THR A 209 9.88 93.08 47.37
N GLN A 210 9.76 92.36 46.24
CA GLN A 210 9.22 91.00 46.19
C GLN A 210 10.22 89.91 45.75
N ASP A 211 11.54 90.16 45.87
CA ASP A 211 12.56 89.22 45.41
C ASP A 211 12.76 87.98 46.31
N THR A 212 12.40 88.03 47.59
CA THR A 212 12.65 86.89 48.52
C THR A 212 11.61 85.76 48.44
N ASN A 213 10.41 86.03 47.91
CA ASN A 213 9.35 85.01 47.88
C ASN A 213 9.50 84.06 46.66
N PHE A 214 10.08 84.54 45.57
CA PHE A 214 10.20 83.75 44.33
C PHE A 214 11.22 82.62 44.46
N GLU A 215 12.37 82.88 45.09
CA GLU A 215 13.43 81.87 45.34
C GLU A 215 12.92 80.72 46.23
N ALA A 216 12.17 81.04 47.29
CA ALA A 216 11.57 80.04 48.17
C ALA A 216 10.56 79.14 47.43
N THR A 217 9.78 79.72 46.50
CA THR A 217 8.80 78.95 45.72
C THR A 217 9.47 78.06 44.66
N LEU A 218 10.60 78.50 44.11
CA LEU A 218 11.39 77.75 43.12
C LEU A 218 12.09 76.55 43.76
N ALA A 219 12.70 76.75 44.95
CA ALA A 219 13.29 75.68 45.73
C ALA A 219 12.25 74.61 46.15
N ALA A 220 11.05 75.05 46.56
CA ALA A 220 9.96 74.13 46.92
C ALA A 220 9.47 73.29 45.72
N ARG A 221 9.48 73.84 44.50
CA ARG A 221 9.12 73.09 43.28
C ARG A 221 10.19 72.08 42.88
N HIS A 222 11.47 72.44 42.97
CA HIS A 222 12.57 71.51 42.67
C HIS A 222 12.53 70.29 43.59
N HIS A 223 12.29 70.53 44.89
CA HIS A 223 12.20 69.45 45.87
C HIS A 223 10.98 68.53 45.64
N ARG A 224 9.87 69.07 45.11
CA ARG A 224 8.67 68.27 44.77
C ARG A 224 8.91 67.39 43.54
N GLN A 225 9.62 67.87 42.52
CA GLN A 225 9.98 67.07 41.35
C GLN A 225 10.93 65.93 41.69
N GLU A 226 11.93 66.18 42.55
CA GLU A 226 12.84 65.13 43.01
C GLU A 226 12.12 64.02 43.79
N ARG A 227 11.15 64.37 44.64
CA ARG A 227 10.35 63.36 45.35
C ARG A 227 9.54 62.49 44.40
N ILE A 228 8.91 63.06 43.38
CA ILE A 228 8.11 62.31 42.40
C ILE A 228 9.02 61.36 41.59
N ALA A 229 10.18 61.84 41.13
CA ALA A 229 11.14 61.01 40.39
C ALA A 229 11.67 59.84 41.25
N GLN A 230 11.94 60.08 42.53
CA GLN A 230 12.35 59.02 43.46
C GLN A 230 11.22 58.02 43.74
N GLU A 231 9.98 58.49 43.81
CA GLU A 231 8.80 57.65 44.04
C GLU A 231 8.48 56.77 42.84
N GLU A 232 8.62 57.27 41.61
CA GLU A 232 8.50 56.47 40.39
C GLU A 232 9.58 55.39 40.28
N VAL A 233 10.85 55.73 40.57
CA VAL A 233 11.93 54.74 40.60
C VAL A 233 11.67 53.68 41.68
N ARG A 234 11.16 54.09 42.85
CA ARG A 234 10.79 53.16 43.92
C ARG A 234 9.65 52.24 43.51
N LEU A 235 8.58 52.76 42.89
CA LEU A 235 7.43 51.98 42.41
C LEU A 235 7.81 51.04 41.26
N ALA A 236 8.69 51.47 40.35
CA ALA A 236 9.25 50.60 39.31
C ALA A 236 10.03 49.44 39.94
N ARG A 237 10.85 49.72 40.95
CA ARG A 237 11.63 48.71 41.68
C ARG A 237 10.77 47.77 42.52
N GLU A 238 9.67 48.28 43.11
CA GLU A 238 8.67 47.49 43.82
C GLU A 238 7.86 46.60 42.86
N ARG A 239 7.49 47.08 41.66
CA ARG A 239 6.87 46.24 40.62
C ARG A 239 7.83 45.15 40.12
N SER A 240 9.11 45.46 39.95
CA SER A 240 10.11 44.43 39.61
C SER A 240 10.30 43.41 40.73
N ARG A 241 10.14 43.80 42.01
CA ARG A 241 10.19 42.86 43.16
C ARG A 241 8.91 42.05 43.33
N ALA A 242 7.74 42.65 43.12
CA ALA A 242 6.44 42.00 43.24
C ALA A 242 6.15 41.05 42.07
N GLY A 243 6.74 41.31 40.89
CA GLY A 243 6.64 40.44 39.70
C GLY A 243 7.63 39.28 39.63
N LEU A 244 8.41 39.02 40.70
CA LEU A 244 9.42 37.94 40.74
C LEU A 244 8.97 36.68 41.50
N GLY A 245 7.70 36.62 41.92
CA GLY A 245 7.10 35.40 42.47
C GLY A 245 6.11 34.77 41.49
N ASP A 246 6.50 33.62 40.94
CA ASP A 246 5.57 32.50 40.68
C ASP A 246 4.79 32.44 39.35
N GLY A 247 5.49 32.49 38.21
CA GLY A 247 4.87 32.00 36.95
C GLY A 247 5.76 31.98 35.72
N SER A 248 6.89 32.70 35.73
CA SER A 248 7.78 32.83 34.58
C SER A 248 8.89 31.79 34.51
N ARG A 249 9.20 31.08 35.62
CA ARG A 249 10.23 30.02 35.61
C ARG A 249 9.77 28.73 34.91
N ASP A 250 8.49 28.39 35.00
CA ASP A 250 7.93 27.27 34.23
C ASP A 250 7.73 27.62 32.74
N ARG A 251 7.57 28.91 32.39
CA ARG A 251 7.56 29.31 30.98
C ARG A 251 8.96 29.42 30.38
N GLN A 252 9.98 29.87 31.12
CA GLN A 252 11.34 29.96 30.58
C GLN A 252 12.03 28.60 30.43
N GLN A 253 11.74 27.60 31.28
CA GLN A 253 12.21 26.23 31.02
C GLN A 253 11.55 25.60 29.78
N SER A 254 10.37 26.09 29.35
CA SER A 254 9.75 25.65 28.10
C SER A 254 10.36 26.32 26.84
N TYR A 255 11.19 27.37 26.98
CA TYR A 255 11.86 28.02 25.85
C TYR A 255 13.37 27.74 25.75
N GLU A 256 14.04 27.31 26.83
CA GLU A 256 15.45 26.85 26.73
C GLU A 256 15.58 25.41 26.25
N GLY A 257 14.49 24.63 26.24
CA GLY A 257 14.39 23.34 25.53
C GLY A 257 14.19 23.49 24.01
N PHE A 258 13.88 24.70 23.52
CA PHE A 258 13.97 25.05 22.10
C PHE A 258 15.44 25.34 21.76
N GLY A 259 16.28 24.32 21.88
CA GLY A 259 17.58 24.30 21.24
C GLY A 259 17.40 24.73 19.80
N ARG A 260 18.22 25.70 19.34
CA ARG A 260 18.32 26.19 17.96
C ARG A 260 17.45 25.35 17.02
N PHE A 261 16.19 25.76 16.84
CA PHE A 261 15.42 25.33 15.69
C PHE A 261 16.11 26.00 14.50
N THR A 262 17.21 25.40 14.05
CA THR A 262 17.52 25.38 12.64
C THR A 262 16.22 24.91 12.01
N ALA A 263 15.50 25.82 11.36
CA ALA A 263 14.32 25.47 10.60
C ALA A 263 14.66 24.17 9.87
N PRO A 264 13.95 23.05 10.14
CA PRO A 264 14.21 21.82 9.42
C PRO A 264 14.22 22.21 7.95
N PRO A 265 15.28 21.87 7.19
CA PRO A 265 15.42 22.31 5.81
C PRO A 265 14.09 22.04 5.16
N LEU A 266 13.42 23.10 4.67
CA LEU A 266 12.12 23.02 4.01
C LEU A 266 12.19 21.78 3.13
N GLY A 267 11.53 20.71 3.59
CA GLY A 267 11.51 19.45 2.88
C GLY A 267 11.11 19.81 1.46
N PRO A 268 11.81 19.31 0.43
CA PRO A 268 11.56 19.73 -0.94
C PRO A 268 10.06 19.70 -1.14
N ALA A 269 9.48 20.88 -1.44
CA ALA A 269 8.03 21.06 -1.58
C ALA A 269 7.48 19.82 -2.29
N PRO A 270 6.46 19.13 -1.72
CA PRO A 270 6.03 17.82 -2.19
C PRO A 270 5.94 17.92 -3.70
N LYS A 271 6.88 17.26 -4.37
CA LYS A 271 7.05 17.42 -5.82
C LYS A 271 5.68 17.08 -6.36
N ALA A 272 4.95 18.09 -6.84
CA ALA A 272 3.64 17.91 -7.44
C ALA A 272 3.81 16.71 -8.36
N ALA A 273 3.18 15.59 -7.99
CA ALA A 273 3.51 14.29 -8.54
C ALA A 273 3.54 14.47 -10.05
N ARG A 274 4.74 14.40 -10.64
CA ARG A 274 4.97 14.81 -12.02
C ARG A 274 4.09 13.90 -12.83
N TYR A 275 2.95 14.44 -13.25
CA TYR A 275 1.93 13.70 -13.92
C TYR A 275 2.55 13.22 -15.22
N SER A 276 2.67 11.89 -15.34
CA SER A 276 3.36 11.30 -16.47
C SER A 276 2.35 11.18 -17.60
N PRO A 277 2.48 11.92 -18.71
CA PRO A 277 1.62 11.74 -19.89
C PRO A 277 1.67 10.31 -20.43
N VAL A 278 2.68 9.53 -20.05
CA VAL A 278 2.80 8.10 -20.33
C VAL A 278 1.71 7.28 -19.64
N LEU A 279 1.27 7.66 -18.44
CA LEU A 279 0.24 6.91 -17.72
C LEU A 279 -1.13 7.10 -18.39
N ASP A 280 -1.48 8.33 -18.76
CA ASP A 280 -2.75 8.60 -19.45
C ASP A 280 -2.81 7.92 -20.82
N THR A 281 -1.70 7.93 -21.57
CA THR A 281 -1.62 7.23 -22.87
C THR A 281 -1.71 5.72 -22.70
N LEU A 282 -1.10 5.15 -21.66
CA LEU A 282 -1.26 3.72 -21.35
C LEU A 282 -2.70 3.37 -20.98
N VAL A 283 -3.36 4.17 -20.15
CA VAL A 283 -4.77 3.96 -19.77
C VAL A 283 -5.67 4.03 -21.00
N GLY A 284 -5.48 5.01 -21.88
CA GLY A 284 -6.22 5.11 -23.14
C GLY A 284 -5.99 3.92 -24.07
N LEU A 285 -4.74 3.42 -24.15
CA LEU A 285 -4.39 2.27 -24.97
C LEU A 285 -5.02 0.98 -24.43
N VAL A 286 -4.97 0.77 -23.11
CA VAL A 286 -5.60 -0.38 -22.44
C VAL A 286 -7.12 -0.35 -22.65
N LEU A 287 -7.76 0.80 -22.48
CA LEU A 287 -9.20 0.95 -22.69
C LEU A 287 -9.58 0.63 -24.15
N THR A 288 -8.82 1.15 -25.10
CA THR A 288 -9.02 0.88 -26.54
C THR A 288 -8.85 -0.60 -26.84
N ALA A 289 -7.83 -1.25 -26.28
CA ALA A 289 -7.59 -2.68 -26.46
C ALA A 289 -8.75 -3.52 -25.89
N VAL A 290 -9.27 -3.19 -24.71
CA VAL A 290 -10.42 -3.90 -24.11
C VAL A 290 -11.67 -3.77 -24.98
N ILE A 291 -11.97 -2.56 -25.47
CA ILE A 291 -13.11 -2.33 -26.37
C ILE A 291 -12.96 -3.15 -27.66
N CYS A 292 -11.76 -3.12 -28.27
CA CYS A 292 -11.49 -3.88 -29.47
C CYS A 292 -11.63 -5.39 -29.24
N VAL A 293 -11.07 -5.94 -28.16
CA VAL A 293 -11.15 -7.38 -27.85
C VAL A 293 -12.59 -7.82 -27.58
N LEU A 294 -13.38 -7.01 -26.86
CA LEU A 294 -14.79 -7.31 -26.62
C LEU A 294 -15.60 -7.32 -27.92
N GLY A 295 -15.40 -6.31 -28.78
CA GLY A 295 -16.09 -6.22 -30.07
C GLY A 295 -15.71 -7.35 -31.02
N THR A 296 -14.44 -7.73 -31.09
CA THR A 296 -13.98 -8.83 -31.94
C THR A 296 -14.44 -10.19 -31.42
N ALA A 297 -14.39 -10.43 -30.11
CA ALA A 297 -14.91 -11.66 -29.50
C ALA A 297 -16.41 -11.82 -29.73
N PHE A 298 -17.17 -10.72 -29.62
CA PHE A 298 -18.61 -10.73 -29.90
C PHE A 298 -18.90 -11.03 -31.38
N ALA A 299 -18.19 -10.39 -32.31
CA ALA A 299 -18.32 -10.64 -33.74
C ALA A 299 -17.98 -12.09 -34.10
N ALA A 300 -16.93 -12.65 -33.51
CA ALA A 300 -16.56 -14.05 -33.70
C ALA A 300 -17.61 -15.02 -33.16
N GLY A 301 -18.22 -14.70 -32.02
CA GLY A 301 -19.36 -15.45 -31.50
C GLY A 301 -20.54 -15.46 -32.47
N LEU A 302 -20.79 -14.39 -33.23
CA LEU A 302 -21.84 -14.36 -34.25
C LEU A 302 -21.52 -15.22 -35.49
N GLN A 303 -20.23 -15.44 -35.79
CA GLN A 303 -19.77 -16.19 -36.96
C GLN A 303 -19.56 -17.68 -36.68
N ALA A 304 -19.49 -18.10 -35.42
CA ALA A 304 -19.28 -19.48 -35.04
C ALA A 304 -20.37 -20.43 -35.58
N SER A 305 -19.98 -21.64 -35.99
CA SER A 305 -20.90 -22.70 -36.44
C SER A 305 -20.50 -24.05 -35.81
N PRO A 306 -21.36 -24.66 -34.98
CA PRO A 306 -22.68 -24.19 -34.55
C PRO A 306 -22.56 -22.96 -33.66
N GLY A 307 -23.38 -21.94 -33.93
CA GLY A 307 -23.31 -20.67 -33.21
C GLY A 307 -23.74 -20.80 -31.75
N PRO A 308 -23.21 -19.94 -30.86
CA PRO A 308 -23.69 -19.82 -29.50
C PRO A 308 -25.20 -19.58 -29.47
N SER A 309 -25.87 -20.20 -28.50
CA SER A 309 -27.28 -19.93 -28.23
C SER A 309 -27.50 -18.43 -28.02
N VAL A 310 -28.58 -17.88 -28.60
CA VAL A 310 -28.92 -16.44 -28.54
C VAL A 310 -28.82 -15.85 -27.13
N TRP A 311 -29.18 -16.60 -26.09
CA TRP A 311 -29.09 -16.12 -24.70
C TRP A 311 -27.65 -15.88 -24.23
N LYS A 312 -26.66 -16.68 -24.67
CA LYS A 312 -25.23 -16.48 -24.38
C LYS A 312 -24.74 -15.17 -25.00
N LEU A 313 -25.19 -14.87 -26.22
CA LEU A 313 -24.87 -13.61 -26.90
C LEU A 313 -25.48 -12.41 -26.17
N VAL A 314 -26.74 -12.51 -25.72
CA VAL A 314 -27.38 -11.46 -24.92
C VAL A 314 -26.64 -11.27 -23.59
N LEU A 315 -26.29 -12.35 -22.90
CA LEU A 315 -25.53 -12.26 -21.64
C LEU A 315 -24.15 -11.63 -21.85
N ALA A 316 -23.41 -12.05 -22.88
CA ALA A 316 -22.12 -11.49 -23.22
C ALA A 316 -22.21 -10.00 -23.59
N ALA A 317 -23.25 -9.59 -24.32
CA ALA A 317 -23.50 -8.19 -24.63
C ALA A 317 -23.78 -7.36 -23.36
N VAL A 318 -24.59 -7.89 -22.42
CA VAL A 318 -24.88 -7.22 -21.14
C VAL A 318 -23.62 -7.10 -20.28
N ILE A 319 -22.83 -8.16 -20.17
CA ILE A 319 -21.55 -8.15 -19.43
C ILE A 319 -20.58 -7.16 -20.08
N GLY A 320 -20.44 -7.18 -21.40
CA GLY A 320 -19.61 -6.24 -22.14
C GLY A 320 -20.02 -4.79 -21.88
N LEU A 321 -21.31 -4.50 -21.94
CA LEU A 321 -21.85 -3.17 -21.65
C LEU A 321 -21.57 -2.75 -20.20
N PHE A 322 -21.73 -3.66 -19.24
CA PHE A 322 -21.45 -3.38 -17.83
C PHE A 322 -19.96 -3.13 -17.57
N VAL A 323 -19.07 -3.95 -18.13
CA VAL A 323 -17.61 -3.77 -18.04
C VAL A 323 -17.20 -2.45 -18.68
N SER A 324 -17.71 -2.14 -19.88
CA SER A 324 -17.49 -0.85 -20.52
C SER A 324 -17.96 0.30 -19.62
N ALA A 325 -19.17 0.24 -19.06
CA ALA A 325 -19.69 1.27 -18.16
C ALA A 325 -18.84 1.46 -16.89
N MET A 326 -18.34 0.37 -16.28
CA MET A 326 -17.43 0.46 -15.13
C MET A 326 -16.08 1.08 -15.52
N CYS A 327 -15.51 0.68 -16.66
CA CYS A 327 -14.28 1.30 -17.17
C CYS A 327 -14.49 2.80 -17.45
N TYR A 328 -15.64 3.18 -18.04
CA TYR A 328 -16.00 4.59 -18.24
C TYR A 328 -16.11 5.35 -16.92
N GLY A 329 -16.78 4.78 -15.91
CA GLY A 329 -16.89 5.40 -14.59
C GLY A 329 -15.54 5.63 -13.92
N HIS A 330 -14.62 4.65 -14.01
CA HIS A 330 -13.26 4.81 -13.49
C HIS A 330 -12.45 5.85 -14.24
N VAL A 331 -12.52 5.88 -15.58
CA VAL A 331 -11.83 6.91 -16.37
C VAL A 331 -12.37 8.30 -16.06
N PHE A 332 -13.69 8.44 -15.88
CA PHE A 332 -14.32 9.72 -15.54
C PHE A 332 -13.86 10.21 -14.16
N VAL A 333 -13.89 9.35 -13.13
CA VAL A 333 -13.44 9.69 -11.77
C VAL A 333 -11.94 10.03 -11.74
N LEU A 334 -11.12 9.28 -12.50
CA LEU A 334 -9.69 9.58 -12.64
C LEU A 334 -9.47 10.91 -13.37
N ALA A 335 -10.20 11.17 -14.44
CA ALA A 335 -10.12 12.42 -15.18
C ALA A 335 -10.51 13.62 -14.29
N GLU A 336 -11.58 13.52 -13.52
CA GLU A 336 -12.04 14.58 -12.60
C GLU A 336 -11.02 14.83 -11.48
N LYS A 337 -10.46 13.76 -10.90
CA LYS A 337 -9.53 13.85 -9.76
C LYS A 337 -8.14 14.34 -10.17
N TYR A 338 -7.66 13.95 -11.35
CA TYR A 338 -6.27 14.15 -11.75
C TYR A 338 -6.08 15.18 -12.86
N VAL A 339 -7.11 15.45 -13.66
CA VAL A 339 -7.01 16.32 -14.83
C VAL A 339 -7.79 17.62 -14.58
N LYS A 340 -7.30 18.40 -13.62
CA LYS A 340 -7.79 19.77 -13.33
C LYS A 340 -7.38 20.80 -14.40
N ASN A 341 -6.92 20.33 -15.56
CA ASN A 341 -6.39 21.16 -16.64
C ASN A 341 -7.46 21.35 -17.74
N ARG A 342 -7.64 22.61 -18.15
CA ARG A 342 -8.79 23.16 -18.88
C ARG A 342 -9.11 22.55 -20.26
N TRP A 343 -8.30 21.62 -20.77
CA TRP A 343 -8.36 21.08 -22.14
C TRP A 343 -8.74 19.60 -22.24
N ALA A 344 -8.75 18.87 -21.12
CA ALA A 344 -9.10 17.46 -21.11
C ALA A 344 -10.60 17.11 -21.15
N PRO A 345 -11.54 17.92 -20.59
CA PRO A 345 -12.95 17.52 -20.62
C PRO A 345 -13.48 17.44 -22.05
N ASP A 346 -13.10 18.36 -22.95
CA ASP A 346 -13.59 18.37 -24.34
C ASP A 346 -13.05 17.18 -25.17
N VAL A 347 -11.79 16.79 -24.97
CA VAL A 347 -11.18 15.64 -25.67
C VAL A 347 -11.73 14.32 -25.13
N LEU A 348 -11.91 14.23 -23.81
CA LEU A 348 -12.51 13.05 -23.18
C LEU A 348 -13.99 12.93 -23.57
N GLU A 349 -14.74 14.02 -23.60
CA GLU A 349 -16.14 14.05 -24.02
C GLU A 349 -16.28 13.69 -25.50
N GLY A 350 -15.39 14.17 -26.37
CA GLY A 350 -15.35 13.77 -27.78
C GLY A 350 -14.99 12.28 -27.98
N PHE A 351 -14.00 11.78 -27.23
CA PHE A 351 -13.61 10.37 -27.30
C PHE A 351 -14.68 9.46 -26.70
N VAL A 352 -15.34 9.85 -25.62
CA VAL A 352 -16.39 9.06 -24.95
C VAL A 352 -17.71 9.12 -25.73
N GLY A 353 -18.11 10.30 -26.19
CA GLY A 353 -19.38 10.51 -26.87
C GLY A 353 -19.41 10.02 -28.31
N ILE A 354 -18.31 10.15 -29.04
CA ILE A 354 -18.24 9.82 -30.48
C ILE A 354 -17.20 8.74 -30.75
N GLY A 355 -16.00 8.87 -30.18
CA GLY A 355 -14.88 7.96 -30.44
C GLY A 355 -15.16 6.51 -30.03
N GLY A 356 -15.66 6.28 -28.82
CA GLY A 356 -15.94 4.96 -28.25
C GLY A 356 -16.97 4.16 -29.05
N PRO A 357 -18.16 4.71 -29.35
CA PRO A 357 -19.15 4.03 -30.18
C PRO A 357 -18.64 3.70 -31.59
N LEU A 358 -17.88 4.61 -32.21
CA LEU A 358 -17.29 4.36 -33.54
C LEU A 358 -16.20 3.27 -33.49
N LEU A 359 -15.37 3.26 -32.44
CA LEU A 359 -14.37 2.21 -32.21
C LEU A 359 -15.03 0.85 -31.98
N LEU A 360 -16.12 0.80 -31.21
CA LEU A 360 -16.88 -0.42 -30.98
C LEU A 360 -17.51 -0.92 -32.28
N ALA A 361 -18.16 -0.05 -33.04
CA ALA A 361 -18.70 -0.39 -34.36
C ALA A 361 -17.60 -0.89 -35.31
N ALA A 362 -16.45 -0.20 -35.37
CA ALA A 362 -15.31 -0.62 -36.18
C ALA A 362 -14.76 -1.97 -35.73
N SER A 363 -14.66 -2.23 -34.42
CA SER A 363 -14.16 -3.50 -33.88
C SER A 363 -15.09 -4.69 -34.15
N VAL A 364 -16.40 -4.44 -34.24
CA VAL A 364 -17.39 -5.46 -34.63
C VAL A 364 -17.35 -5.72 -36.13
N ILE A 365 -17.17 -4.68 -36.96
CA ILE A 365 -17.18 -4.78 -38.42
C ILE A 365 -15.86 -5.35 -38.97
N THR A 366 -14.72 -5.01 -38.36
CA THR A 366 -13.38 -5.37 -38.87
C THR A 366 -13.19 -6.88 -39.08
N PRO A 367 -13.63 -7.78 -38.16
CA PRO A 367 -13.55 -9.22 -38.38
C PRO A 367 -14.34 -9.73 -39.60
N PHE A 368 -15.47 -9.10 -39.93
CA PHE A 368 -16.26 -9.46 -41.13
C PHE A 368 -15.56 -9.05 -42.43
N ILE A 369 -14.72 -8.01 -42.39
CA ILE A 369 -13.98 -7.53 -43.57
C ILE A 369 -12.68 -8.31 -43.77
N LEU A 370 -12.01 -8.69 -42.67
CA LEU A 370 -10.67 -9.29 -42.71
C LEU A 370 -10.68 -10.83 -42.78
N ASP A 371 -11.84 -11.49 -42.70
CA ASP A 371 -11.97 -12.96 -42.79
C ASP A 371 -11.04 -13.72 -41.81
N THR A 372 -10.86 -13.16 -40.61
CA THR A 372 -9.95 -13.71 -39.59
C THR A 372 -10.64 -14.73 -38.70
N ASP A 373 -11.08 -15.84 -39.29
CA ASP A 373 -11.80 -16.91 -38.59
C ASP A 373 -11.01 -17.47 -37.38
N GLY A 374 -9.68 -17.62 -37.53
CA GLY A 374 -8.84 -18.26 -36.51
C GLY A 374 -8.67 -17.43 -35.24
N LEU A 375 -8.48 -16.12 -35.36
CA LEU A 375 -8.28 -15.24 -34.20
C LEU A 375 -9.61 -14.95 -33.49
N GLY A 376 -10.70 -14.89 -34.26
CA GLY A 376 -12.05 -14.78 -33.73
C GLY A 376 -12.43 -16.00 -32.88
N HIS A 377 -12.27 -17.21 -33.41
CA HIS A 377 -12.60 -18.44 -32.68
C HIS A 377 -11.81 -18.57 -31.37
N TRP A 378 -10.51 -18.27 -31.40
CA TRP A 378 -9.67 -18.31 -30.20
C TRP A 378 -10.12 -17.31 -29.13
N LEU A 379 -10.50 -16.09 -29.52
CA LEU A 379 -11.05 -15.10 -28.58
C LEU A 379 -12.42 -15.49 -28.04
N ALA A 380 -13.30 -16.05 -28.89
CA ALA A 380 -14.61 -16.52 -28.47
C ALA A 380 -14.52 -17.68 -27.47
N ASP A 381 -13.56 -18.59 -27.65
CA ASP A 381 -13.27 -19.68 -26.72
C ASP A 381 -12.80 -19.16 -25.35
N ILE A 382 -11.88 -18.18 -25.34
CA ILE A 382 -11.38 -17.56 -24.10
C ILE A 382 -12.49 -16.86 -23.30
N VAL A 383 -13.45 -16.24 -23.99
CA VAL A 383 -14.57 -15.55 -23.35
C VAL A 383 -15.72 -16.54 -23.00
N GLY A 384 -15.59 -17.82 -23.34
CA GLY A 384 -16.58 -18.87 -23.06
C GLY A 384 -17.86 -18.74 -23.88
N LEU A 385 -17.76 -18.13 -25.07
CA LEU A 385 -18.88 -17.97 -26.00
C LEU A 385 -19.13 -19.26 -26.79
N LEU A 386 -18.07 -19.93 -27.22
CA LEU A 386 -18.11 -21.31 -27.75
C LEU A 386 -18.39 -22.27 -26.59
#